data_AF-A0A7Y1CL71-F1
#
_entry.id   AF-A0A7Y1CL71-F1
#
_cell.length_a   1.000
_cell.length_b   1.000
_cell.length_c   1.000
_cell.angle_alpha   90.00
_cell.angle_beta   90.00
_cell.angle_gamma   90.00
#
_symmetry.space_group_name_H-M   'P 1'
#
loop_
_entity.id
_entity.type
_entity.pdbx_description
1 polymer ?
#
loop_
_entity_poly.entity_id
_entity_poly.type
_entity_poly.pdbx_seq_one_letter_code
_entity_poly.pdbx_strand_id
1 'polypeptide(L)'
;MESGTVKSMKIQVENATPQIQAQIDANFLESQASNAKLIAQYRTTPTWATFDDKSNSVELPDVASLDKSDATHVLKGLQYLMEIGRLDGKTLIARNAGQSTDSPLLYQDWLQARIGVDAHA
;
A
#
# COMPACT_ATOMS: atom_id res chain seq x y z
N MET A 1 33.04 -25.52 -2.54
CA MET A 1 31.87 -24.80 -2.00
C MET A 1 32.10 -23.33 -2.29
N GLU A 2 31.76 -22.90 -3.49
CA GLU A 2 32.05 -21.54 -3.96
C GLU A 2 30.84 -20.66 -3.66
N SER A 3 31.01 -19.78 -2.66
CA SER A 3 30.03 -18.74 -2.32
C SER A 3 29.94 -17.73 -3.46
N GLY A 4 28.94 -17.89 -4.32
CA GLY A 4 28.54 -16.87 -5.28
C GLY A 4 28.05 -15.62 -4.55
N THR A 5 28.88 -14.58 -4.55
CA THR A 5 28.52 -13.27 -3.98
C THR A 5 27.57 -12.60 -4.98
N VAL A 6 26.32 -12.38 -4.60
CA VAL A 6 25.30 -11.74 -5.44
C VAL A 6 25.63 -10.24 -5.55
N LYS A 7 26.59 -9.90 -6.41
CA LYS A 7 27.01 -8.52 -6.66
C LYS A 7 26.59 -8.18 -8.09
N SER A 8 25.55 -7.34 -8.20
CA SER A 8 24.87 -6.90 -9.42
C SER A 8 23.80 -7.88 -9.91
N MET A 9 22.53 -7.45 -9.87
CA MET A 9 21.34 -8.22 -10.26
C MET A 9 21.28 -8.44 -11.79
N LYS A 10 22.25 -9.16 -12.36
CA LYS A 10 22.22 -9.62 -13.75
C LYS A 10 22.15 -11.14 -13.72
N ILE A 11 21.08 -11.72 -14.28
CA ILE A 11 20.97 -13.17 -14.41
C ILE A 11 21.96 -13.60 -15.49
N GLN A 12 23.13 -14.08 -15.09
CA GLN A 12 24.09 -14.67 -16.02
C GLN A 12 23.72 -16.13 -16.26
N VAL A 13 23.49 -16.48 -17.53
CA VAL A 13 23.22 -17.88 -17.92
C VAL A 13 24.48 -18.41 -18.59
N GLU A 14 25.07 -19.47 -18.05
CA GLU A 14 26.23 -20.11 -18.66
C GLU A 14 25.85 -20.61 -20.06
N ASN A 15 26.65 -20.24 -21.08
CA ASN A 15 26.44 -20.55 -22.50
C ASN A 15 25.38 -19.73 -23.28
N ALA A 16 24.81 -18.66 -22.71
CA ALA A 16 23.95 -17.77 -23.49
C ALA A 16 24.75 -16.93 -24.51
N THR A 17 24.33 -16.91 -25.76
CA THR A 17 24.82 -15.91 -26.73
C THR A 17 24.49 -14.50 -26.24
N PRO A 18 25.29 -13.47 -26.61
CA PRO A 18 25.08 -12.10 -26.15
C PRO A 18 23.66 -11.57 -26.43
N GLN A 19 23.00 -12.06 -27.48
CA GLN A 19 21.61 -11.75 -27.81
C GLN A 19 20.62 -12.34 -26.79
N ILE A 20 20.82 -13.60 -26.38
CA ILE A 20 20.01 -14.28 -25.35
C ILE A 20 20.21 -13.59 -24.00
N GLN A 21 21.45 -13.24 -23.66
CA GLN A 21 21.79 -12.56 -22.41
C GLN A 21 21.14 -11.17 -22.31
N ALA A 22 21.12 -10.41 -23.41
CA ALA A 22 20.45 -9.11 -23.47
C ALA A 22 18.92 -9.22 -23.33
N GLN A 23 18.32 -10.26 -23.92
CA GLN A 23 16.88 -10.48 -23.85
C GLN A 23 16.42 -10.87 -22.44
N ILE A 24 17.25 -11.64 -21.71
CA ILE A 24 16.99 -12.02 -20.32
C ILE A 24 17.10 -10.82 -19.37
N ASP A 25 18.12 -9.98 -19.55
CA ASP A 25 18.32 -8.75 -18.77
C ASP A 25 17.16 -7.77 -18.99
N ALA A 26 16.74 -7.57 -20.25
CA ALA A 26 15.60 -6.73 -20.60
C ALA A 26 14.28 -7.22 -19.96
N ASN A 27 14.00 -8.52 -20.04
CA ASN A 27 12.79 -9.11 -19.48
C ASN A 27 12.77 -9.04 -17.93
N PHE A 28 13.93 -9.20 -17.29
CA PHE A 28 14.05 -9.05 -15.84
C PHE A 28 13.84 -7.59 -15.39
N LEU A 29 14.41 -6.62 -16.11
CA LEU A 29 14.18 -5.20 -15.85
C LEU A 29 12.71 -4.82 -16.07
N GLU A 30 12.07 -5.32 -17.13
CA GLU A 30 10.65 -5.10 -17.39
C GLU A 30 9.76 -5.71 -16.30
N SER A 31 10.09 -6.93 -15.85
CA SER A 31 9.39 -7.59 -14.74
C SER A 31 9.53 -6.82 -13.43
N GLN A 32 10.72 -6.30 -13.11
CA GLN A 32 10.94 -5.47 -11.92
C GLN A 32 10.16 -4.15 -12.01
N ALA A 33 10.19 -3.47 -13.16
CA ALA A 33 9.46 -2.23 -13.37
C ALA A 33 7.94 -2.45 -13.25
N SER A 34 7.44 -3.54 -13.83
CA SER A 34 6.02 -3.92 -13.76
C SER A 34 5.59 -4.24 -12.33
N ASN A 35 6.42 -4.99 -11.59
CA ASN A 35 6.14 -5.32 -10.20
C ASN A 35 6.19 -4.07 -9.30
N ALA A 36 7.18 -3.20 -9.48
CA ALA A 36 7.26 -1.92 -8.78
C ALA A 36 6.04 -1.03 -9.04
N LYS A 37 5.57 -0.99 -10.29
CA LYS A 37 4.35 -0.26 -10.68
C LYS A 37 3.09 -0.86 -10.05
N LEU A 38 2.97 -2.19 -10.01
CA LEU A 38 1.88 -2.88 -9.32
C LEU A 38 1.88 -2.55 -7.82
N ILE A 39 3.03 -2.68 -7.15
CA ILE A 39 3.18 -2.36 -5.73
C ILE A 39 2.82 -0.89 -5.47
N ALA A 40 3.28 0.03 -6.31
CA ALA A 40 2.94 1.44 -6.19
C ALA A 40 1.43 1.69 -6.34
N GLN A 41 0.78 1.05 -7.33
CA GLN A 41 -0.67 1.16 -7.54
C GLN A 41 -1.47 0.60 -6.36
N TYR A 42 -1.14 -0.61 -5.87
CA TYR A 42 -1.84 -1.18 -4.71
C TYR A 42 -1.70 -0.33 -3.44
N ARG A 43 -0.59 0.38 -3.30
CA ARG A 43 -0.36 1.30 -2.17
C ARG A 43 -1.14 2.61 -2.31
N THR A 44 -1.41 3.09 -3.53
CA THR A 44 -2.11 4.37 -3.78
C THR A 44 -3.62 4.21 -3.99
N THR A 45 -4.09 3.02 -4.33
CA THR A 45 -5.51 2.65 -4.46
C THR A 45 -5.77 1.34 -3.72
N PRO A 46 -5.78 1.36 -2.38
CA PRO A 46 -6.06 0.17 -1.61
C PRO A 46 -7.47 -0.36 -1.85
N THR A 47 -7.65 -1.68 -1.77
CA THR A 47 -8.95 -2.35 -1.91
C THR A 47 -9.91 -2.10 -0.75
N TRP A 48 -9.40 -1.61 0.38
CA TRP A 48 -10.18 -1.32 1.57
C TRP A 48 -10.82 0.08 1.56
N ALA A 49 -10.39 0.99 0.68
CA ALA A 49 -10.97 2.33 0.54
C ALA A 49 -11.57 2.51 -0.86
N THR A 50 -12.69 3.23 -0.93
CA THR A 50 -13.34 3.56 -2.20
C THR A 50 -13.07 5.02 -2.54
N PHE A 51 -12.33 5.25 -3.62
CA PHE A 51 -12.05 6.59 -4.14
C PHE A 51 -13.10 6.93 -5.18
N ASP A 52 -13.91 7.96 -4.91
CA ASP A 52 -14.84 8.51 -5.88
C ASP A 52 -14.27 9.79 -6.47
N ASP A 53 -13.66 9.69 -7.65
CA ASP A 53 -13.06 10.83 -8.33
C ASP A 53 -14.12 11.84 -8.83
N LYS A 54 -15.39 11.41 -8.98
CA LYS A 54 -16.49 12.28 -9.43
C LYS A 54 -16.93 13.28 -8.36
N SER A 55 -17.10 12.81 -7.13
CA SER A 55 -17.49 13.63 -5.97
C SER A 55 -16.27 14.15 -5.21
N ASN A 56 -15.06 13.78 -5.66
CA ASN A 56 -13.80 14.07 -5.01
C ASN A 56 -13.79 13.63 -3.53
N SER A 57 -14.30 12.42 -3.28
CA SER A 57 -14.48 11.85 -1.95
C SER A 57 -13.74 10.53 -1.81
N VAL A 58 -13.40 10.17 -0.57
CA VAL A 58 -12.84 8.86 -0.22
C VAL A 58 -13.66 8.26 0.89
N GLU A 59 -14.27 7.10 0.62
CA GLU A 59 -14.99 6.34 1.63
C GLU A 59 -14.09 5.29 2.26
N LEU A 60 -14.02 5.33 3.59
CA LEU A 60 -13.23 4.41 4.41
C LEU A 60 -14.15 3.37 5.07
N PRO A 61 -13.64 2.18 5.39
CA PRO A 61 -14.43 1.13 6.01
C PRO A 61 -14.84 1.52 7.42
N ASP A 62 -15.99 1.02 7.86
CA ASP A 62 -16.46 1.25 9.23
C ASP A 62 -15.54 0.54 10.24
N VAL A 63 -14.98 1.29 11.20
CA VAL A 63 -13.99 0.76 12.16
C VAL A 63 -14.58 -0.36 13.02
N ALA A 64 -15.84 -0.25 13.41
CA ALA A 64 -16.50 -1.25 14.25
C ALA A 64 -16.68 -2.59 13.52
N SER A 65 -16.74 -2.56 12.19
CA SER A 65 -16.83 -3.74 11.32
C SER A 65 -15.48 -4.39 11.03
N LEU A 66 -14.36 -3.77 11.39
CA LEU A 66 -13.02 -4.32 11.17
C LEU A 66 -12.56 -5.19 12.34
N ASP A 67 -11.85 -6.28 12.05
CA ASP A 67 -11.07 -6.99 13.05
C ASP A 67 -9.75 -6.27 13.35
N LYS A 68 -9.06 -6.67 14.43
CA LYS A 68 -7.78 -6.06 14.84
C LYS A 68 -6.71 -6.07 13.74
N SER A 69 -6.63 -7.16 12.99
CA SER A 69 -5.68 -7.30 11.88
C SER A 69 -6.01 -6.35 10.74
N ASP A 70 -7.28 -6.29 10.33
CA ASP A 70 -7.75 -5.40 9.28
C ASP A 70 -7.63 -3.94 9.67
N ALA A 71 -7.99 -3.58 10.91
CA ALA A 71 -7.80 -2.23 11.44
C ALA A 71 -6.32 -1.82 11.43
N THR A 72 -5.39 -2.73 11.75
CA THR A 72 -3.94 -2.47 11.66
C THR A 72 -3.50 -2.25 10.22
N HIS A 73 -4.04 -3.03 9.28
CA HIS A 73 -3.73 -2.89 7.86
C HIS A 73 -4.25 -1.56 7.30
N VAL A 74 -5.49 -1.21 7.62
CA VAL A 74 -6.13 0.06 7.26
C VAL A 74 -5.37 1.23 7.86
N LEU A 75 -4.96 1.16 9.13
CA LEU A 75 -4.18 2.20 9.81
C LEU A 75 -2.85 2.49 9.09
N LYS A 76 -2.10 1.45 8.70
CA LYS A 76 -0.85 1.60 7.96
C LYS A 76 -1.08 2.18 6.57
N GLY A 77 -2.11 1.71 5.88
CA GLY A 77 -2.50 2.22 4.57
C GLY A 77 -2.93 3.69 4.62
N LEU A 78 -3.74 4.08 5.61
CA LEU A 78 -4.18 5.45 5.83
C LEU A 78 -3.01 6.40 6.04
N GLN A 79 -2.06 6.05 6.92
CA GLN A 79 -0.84 6.83 7.16
C GLN A 79 -0.04 7.04 5.87
N TYR A 80 0.12 5.98 5.07
CA TYR A 80 0.80 6.09 3.79
C TYR A 80 0.06 7.02 2.82
N LEU A 81 -1.27 6.88 2.68
CA LEU A 81 -2.08 7.75 1.82
C LEU A 81 -2.02 9.23 2.24
N MET A 82 -1.94 9.50 3.54
CA MET A 82 -1.72 10.84 4.08
C MET A 82 -0.31 11.35 3.73
N GLU A 83 0.72 10.53 3.92
CA GLU A 83 2.12 10.89 3.64
C GLU A 83 2.35 11.25 2.17
N ILE A 84 1.76 10.49 1.25
CA ILE A 84 1.86 10.77 -0.19
C ILE A 84 0.86 11.85 -0.68
N GLY A 85 0.06 12.43 0.22
CA GLY A 85 -0.94 13.44 -0.11
C GLY A 85 -2.10 12.95 -0.97
N ARG A 86 -2.37 11.63 -1.03
CA ARG A 86 -3.44 11.07 -1.86
C ARG A 86 -4.84 11.45 -1.39
N LEU A 87 -4.98 11.75 -0.09
CA LEU A 87 -6.22 12.22 0.54
C LEU A 87 -6.34 13.75 0.51
N ASP A 88 -5.30 14.48 0.10
CA ASP A 88 -5.31 15.94 0.11
C ASP A 88 -6.40 16.48 -0.84
N GLY A 89 -7.16 17.44 -0.33
CA GLY A 89 -8.29 18.05 -1.04
C GLY A 89 -9.48 17.12 -1.26
N LYS A 90 -9.50 15.88 -0.75
CA LYS A 90 -10.65 14.96 -0.87
C LYS A 90 -11.52 15.01 0.37
N THR A 91 -12.83 14.87 0.18
CA THR A 91 -13.78 14.71 1.29
C THR A 91 -13.68 13.30 1.84
N LEU A 92 -13.19 13.16 3.07
CA LEU A 92 -13.14 11.87 3.73
C LEU A 92 -14.53 11.48 4.26
N ILE A 93 -14.92 10.24 4.04
CA ILE A 93 -16.17 9.66 4.57
C ILE A 93 -15.75 8.45 5.39
N ALA A 94 -15.51 8.68 6.68
CA ALA A 94 -15.03 7.67 7.60
C ALA A 94 -16.09 7.35 8.66
N ARG A 95 -16.24 6.08 9.05
CA ARG A 95 -17.32 5.63 9.94
C ARG A 95 -16.82 4.79 11.11
N ASN A 96 -17.51 4.87 12.25
CA ASN A 96 -17.32 4.00 13.40
C ASN A 96 -18.64 3.80 14.15
N ALA A 97 -19.24 2.61 14.06
CA ALA A 97 -20.45 2.22 14.80
C ALA A 97 -21.62 3.22 14.64
N GLY A 98 -21.79 3.78 13.44
CA GLY A 98 -22.83 4.77 13.13
C GLY A 98 -22.41 6.23 13.34
N GLN A 99 -21.24 6.50 13.91
CA GLN A 99 -20.61 7.81 13.86
C GLN A 99 -19.92 8.01 12.51
N SER A 100 -19.92 9.24 12.00
CA SER A 100 -19.21 9.61 10.77
C SER A 100 -18.29 10.80 11.01
N THR A 101 -17.15 10.82 10.33
CA THR A 101 -16.21 11.94 10.37
C THR A 101 -15.52 12.12 9.02
N ASP A 102 -15.22 13.37 8.71
CA ASP A 102 -14.33 13.78 7.63
C ASP A 102 -12.87 13.98 8.10
N SER A 103 -12.59 13.82 9.40
CA SER A 103 -11.26 14.01 9.95
C SER A 103 -10.44 12.71 9.88
N PRO A 104 -9.34 12.68 9.12
CA PRO A 104 -8.45 11.51 9.07
C PRO A 104 -7.80 11.21 10.42
N LEU A 105 -7.56 12.24 11.24
CA LEU A 105 -6.97 12.10 12.58
C LEU A 105 -7.93 11.41 13.55
N LEU A 106 -9.22 11.76 13.50
CA LEU A 106 -10.22 11.10 14.35
C LEU A 106 -10.44 9.64 13.93
N TYR A 107 -10.44 9.36 12.62
CA TYR A 107 -10.53 7.99 12.13
C TYR A 107 -9.29 7.16 12.51
N GLN A 108 -8.10 7.76 12.51
CA GLN A 108 -6.87 7.13 13.00
C GLN A 108 -6.98 6.72 14.48
N ASP A 109 -7.49 7.61 15.33
CA ASP A 109 -7.72 7.34 16.75
C ASP A 109 -8.67 6.14 16.95
N TRP A 110 -9.78 6.11 16.21
CA TRP A 110 -10.71 4.98 16.25
C TRP A 110 -10.06 3.66 15.84
N LEU A 111 -9.22 3.66 14.80
CA LEU A 111 -8.47 2.47 14.40
C LEU A 111 -7.49 2.02 15.48
N GLN A 112 -6.76 2.94 16.12
CA GLN A 112 -5.83 2.62 17.20
C GLN A 112 -6.56 2.00 18.40
N ALA A 113 -7.69 2.59 18.81
CA ALA A 113 -8.56 2.05 19.84
C ALA A 113 -9.07 0.64 19.47
N ARG A 114 -9.47 0.43 18.21
CA ARG A 114 -9.93 -0.88 17.72
C ARG A 114 -8.85 -1.95 17.72
N ILE A 115 -7.60 -1.57 17.46
CA ILE A 115 -6.45 -2.48 17.52
C ILE A 115 -6.13 -2.86 18.98
N GLY A 116 -6.66 -2.13 19.97
CA GLY A 116 -6.27 -2.27 21.37
C GLY A 116 -4.86 -1.74 21.61
N VAL A 117 -4.45 -0.72 20.84
CA VAL A 117 -3.37 0.17 21.27
C VAL A 117 -4.03 1.15 22.22
N ASP A 118 -4.10 0.80 23.50
CA ASP A 118 -4.38 1.79 24.53
C ASP A 118 -3.36 2.91 24.37
N ALA A 119 -3.81 4.09 23.93
CA ALA A 119 -2.99 5.30 23.77
C ALA A 119 -2.61 5.94 25.13
N HIS A 120 -2.59 5.14 26.20
CA HIS A 120 -2.25 5.54 27.55
C HIS A 120 -1.37 4.47 28.21
N ALA A 121 -0.05 4.63 28.09
CA ALA A 121 0.95 4.02 28.96
C ALA A 121 1.96 5.09 29.38
#